data_AF-A0AAU0LC95-F1
#
_entry.id   AF-A0AAU0LC95-F1
#
_cell.length_a   1.000
_cell.length_b   1.000
_cell.length_c   1.000
_cell.angle_alpha   90.00
_cell.angle_beta   90.00
_cell.angle_gamma   90.00
#
_symmetry.space_group_name_H-M   'P 1'
#
loop_
_entity.id
_entity.type
_entity.pdbx_description
1 polymer ?
#
loop_
_entity_poly.entity_id
_entity_poly.type
_entity_poly.pdbx_seq_one_letter_code
_entity_poly.pdbx_strand_id
1 'polypeptide(L)'
;MITLFLMLNSVLLIECHSNQKKQLTTEEWAERRHPPSDTSPLPEGCKAIKYLGGYYPIAAAIGGNGRYCVIHDFIQRKAIDWIEGGIEHGSPTDSQGDGSVLTFYKNSLSELDLREHLISGRPFKNVNGIGILGNDQVFLKVHNGKIETPGGFGIGVEMAPNIMINKRMKMLTEDTAVTKESNWNPETEAFNKIPWDYFPPTFYTAENLQIKSGGRAIIMAGSDNVVRNNTIEVDGRTAVYLYGPRSLVEGNTFIVHMDPRDKAPLPAILKLRDADGSIIRNNRFIVKRSGLFRKKKEEPQAGINLLESKGVVIEGNVFEQVALPVRKDAASTTAESGNTSQGGR
;
A
#
# COMPACT_ATOMS: atom_id res chain seq x y z
N MET A 1 -18.25 -87.63 -31.55
CA MET A 1 -17.86 -87.59 -30.12
C MET A 1 -16.34 -87.53 -30.09
N ILE A 2 -15.62 -86.51 -29.61
CA ILE A 2 -15.84 -85.34 -28.75
C ILE A 2 -14.75 -84.33 -29.19
N THR A 3 -15.11 -83.19 -29.80
CA THR A 3 -15.28 -81.85 -29.17
C THR A 3 -13.96 -81.11 -28.88
N LEU A 4 -13.66 -80.22 -29.84
CA LEU A 4 -12.97 -78.94 -29.78
C LEU A 4 -13.15 -78.16 -28.45
N PHE A 5 -12.07 -77.64 -27.84
CA PHE A 5 -12.15 -76.43 -27.01
C PHE A 5 -10.82 -75.65 -27.00
N LEU A 6 -10.90 -74.43 -27.55
CA LEU A 6 -9.93 -73.34 -27.39
C LEU A 6 -9.84 -72.92 -25.92
N MET A 7 -8.71 -72.35 -25.49
CA MET A 7 -8.68 -71.09 -24.71
C MET A 7 -7.26 -70.48 -24.62
N LEU A 8 -7.15 -69.30 -25.23
CA LEU A 8 -6.40 -68.08 -24.89
C LEU A 8 -4.90 -68.15 -24.52
N ASN A 9 -4.06 -67.79 -25.50
CA ASN A 9 -2.85 -67.01 -25.27
C ASN A 9 -3.22 -65.53 -25.07
N SER A 10 -3.25 -65.06 -23.83
CA SER A 10 -3.36 -63.64 -23.52
C SER A 10 -1.97 -63.02 -23.50
N VAL A 11 -1.46 -62.64 -24.68
CA VAL A 11 -0.37 -61.66 -24.76
C VAL A 11 -0.99 -60.31 -24.42
N LEU A 12 -0.82 -59.86 -23.18
CA LEU A 12 -1.14 -58.51 -22.75
C LEU A 12 -0.10 -57.57 -23.39
N LEU A 13 -0.34 -57.14 -24.63
CA LEU A 13 0.30 -55.96 -25.20
C LEU A 13 -0.27 -54.75 -24.43
N ILE A 14 0.43 -54.37 -23.37
CA ILE A 14 0.26 -53.05 -22.76
C ILE A 14 0.82 -52.05 -23.78
N GLU A 15 -0.06 -51.51 -24.62
CA GLU A 15 0.19 -50.24 -25.29
C GLU A 15 0.35 -49.16 -24.22
N CYS A 16 1.59 -48.96 -23.77
CA CYS A 16 1.99 -47.72 -23.13
C CYS A 16 1.85 -46.60 -24.16
N HIS A 17 0.65 -46.06 -24.30
CA HIS A 17 0.46 -44.73 -24.86
C HIS A 17 1.27 -43.76 -23.99
N SER A 18 2.45 -43.41 -24.52
CA SER A 18 3.23 -42.23 -24.16
C SER A 18 2.37 -40.99 -24.38
N ASN A 19 1.42 -40.74 -23.50
CA ASN A 19 0.87 -39.42 -23.29
C ASN A 19 1.99 -38.59 -22.66
N GLN A 20 2.82 -37.98 -23.51
CA GLN A 20 3.65 -36.86 -23.10
C GLN A 20 2.70 -35.79 -22.58
N LYS A 21 2.47 -35.76 -21.26
CA LYS A 21 1.77 -34.66 -20.61
C LYS A 21 2.63 -33.42 -20.88
N LYS A 22 2.17 -32.58 -21.82
CA LYS A 22 2.77 -31.29 -22.12
C LYS A 22 3.01 -30.56 -20.79
N GLN A 23 4.27 -30.32 -20.47
CA GLN A 23 4.64 -29.64 -19.23
C GLN A 23 4.18 -28.19 -19.39
N LEU A 24 3.18 -27.79 -18.61
CA LEU A 24 2.65 -26.43 -18.61
C LEU A 24 3.76 -25.48 -18.17
N THR A 25 3.86 -24.30 -18.80
CA THR A 25 4.68 -23.22 -18.24
C THR A 25 4.09 -22.79 -16.89
N THR A 26 4.88 -22.13 -16.04
CA THR A 26 4.39 -21.61 -14.76
C THR A 26 3.21 -20.65 -14.96
N GLU A 27 3.25 -19.87 -16.04
CA GLU A 27 2.17 -18.97 -16.46
C GLU A 27 0.91 -19.73 -16.90
N GLU A 28 1.05 -20.75 -17.74
CA GLU A 28 -0.09 -21.60 -18.16
C GLU A 28 -0.71 -22.34 -16.97
N TRP A 29 0.13 -22.79 -16.02
CA TRP A 29 -0.33 -23.41 -14.78
C TRP A 29 -1.09 -22.40 -13.89
N ALA A 30 -0.55 -21.19 -13.77
CA ALA A 30 -1.12 -20.10 -12.98
C ALA A 30 -2.48 -19.66 -13.54
N GLU A 31 -2.57 -19.39 -14.84
CA GLU A 31 -3.81 -18.99 -15.51
C GLU A 31 -4.88 -20.10 -15.42
N ARG A 32 -4.49 -21.38 -15.48
CA ARG A 32 -5.44 -22.47 -15.30
C ARG A 32 -6.02 -22.53 -13.88
N ARG A 33 -5.22 -22.18 -12.86
CA ARG A 33 -5.64 -22.15 -11.45
C ARG A 33 -6.39 -20.84 -11.10
N HIS A 34 -6.03 -19.76 -11.78
CA HIS A 34 -6.48 -18.40 -11.54
C HIS A 34 -6.73 -17.72 -12.88
N PRO A 35 -7.81 -18.10 -13.59
CA PRO A 35 -8.13 -17.49 -14.87
C PRO A 35 -8.36 -15.99 -14.65
N PRO A 36 -7.94 -15.13 -15.60
CA PRO A 36 -8.28 -13.72 -15.57
C PRO A 36 -9.77 -13.54 -15.30
N SER A 37 -10.12 -12.79 -14.25
CA SER A 37 -11.51 -12.51 -13.95
C SER A 37 -12.06 -11.43 -14.87
N ASP A 38 -11.19 -10.65 -15.52
CA ASP A 38 -11.54 -9.74 -16.59
C ASP A 38 -11.03 -10.25 -17.95
N THR A 39 -11.97 -10.55 -18.84
CA THR A 39 -11.71 -10.97 -20.23
C THR A 39 -11.74 -9.80 -21.22
N SER A 40 -12.02 -8.58 -20.74
CA SER A 40 -12.02 -7.38 -21.56
C SER A 40 -10.61 -7.13 -22.14
N PRO A 41 -10.52 -6.61 -23.38
CA PRO A 41 -9.24 -6.26 -23.96
C PRO A 41 -8.52 -5.25 -23.06
N LEU A 42 -7.20 -5.44 -22.93
CA LEU A 42 -6.37 -4.49 -22.21
C LEU A 42 -6.42 -3.12 -22.89
N PRO A 43 -6.42 -2.03 -22.11
CA PRO A 43 -6.17 -0.71 -22.66
C PRO A 43 -4.87 -0.69 -23.48
N GLU A 44 -4.86 0.13 -24.53
CA GLU A 44 -3.69 0.28 -25.39
C GLU A 44 -2.43 0.64 -24.57
N GLY A 45 -1.31 -0.02 -24.89
CA GLY A 45 -0.03 0.18 -24.20
C GLY A 45 0.06 -0.45 -22.81
N CYS A 46 -0.97 -1.15 -22.34
CA CYS A 46 -0.96 -1.75 -21.01
C CYS A 46 -0.36 -3.15 -20.99
N LYS A 47 0.66 -3.36 -20.15
CA LYS A 47 1.24 -4.68 -19.87
C LYS A 47 0.42 -5.37 -18.80
N ALA A 48 -0.12 -6.55 -19.09
CA ALA A 48 -0.82 -7.34 -18.07
C ALA A 48 0.13 -7.73 -16.94
N ILE A 49 -0.25 -7.43 -15.70
CA ILE A 49 0.33 -8.04 -14.52
C ILE A 49 -0.47 -9.29 -14.24
N LYS A 50 0.22 -10.43 -14.35
CA LYS A 50 -0.35 -11.76 -14.16
C LYS A 50 0.18 -12.40 -12.90
N TYR A 51 -0.59 -13.35 -12.40
CA TYR A 51 -0.19 -14.28 -11.37
C TYR A 51 0.87 -15.18 -11.99
N LEU A 52 2.10 -15.11 -11.50
CA LEU A 52 3.16 -15.95 -12.06
C LEU A 52 3.14 -17.38 -11.52
N GLY A 53 2.40 -17.65 -10.43
CA GLY A 53 2.26 -18.99 -9.85
C GLY A 53 3.56 -19.58 -9.27
N GLY A 54 3.44 -20.42 -8.24
CA GLY A 54 4.58 -21.12 -7.64
C GLY A 54 4.32 -21.59 -6.21
N TYR A 55 5.24 -22.40 -5.67
CA TYR A 55 5.34 -22.74 -4.24
C TYR A 55 5.70 -21.51 -3.38
N TYR A 56 6.24 -20.47 -4.01
CA TYR A 56 6.58 -19.21 -3.37
C TYR A 56 5.40 -18.26 -3.41
N PRO A 57 5.18 -17.52 -2.32
CA PRO A 57 3.97 -16.75 -2.21
C PRO A 57 4.01 -15.41 -2.98
N ILE A 58 2.87 -14.73 -3.06
CA ILE A 58 2.42 -13.90 -4.20
C ILE A 58 3.04 -12.51 -4.15
N ALA A 59 4.32 -12.40 -4.48
CA ALA A 59 4.98 -11.12 -4.73
C ALA A 59 5.22 -10.98 -6.23
N ALA A 60 4.58 -10.00 -6.87
CA ALA A 60 5.00 -9.62 -8.22
C ALA A 60 6.02 -8.49 -8.13
N ALA A 61 7.22 -8.76 -8.65
CA ALA A 61 8.25 -7.77 -8.83
C ALA A 61 8.10 -7.13 -10.21
N ILE A 62 7.76 -5.84 -10.24
CA ILE A 62 7.51 -5.09 -11.47
C ILE A 62 8.69 -4.14 -11.70
N GLY A 63 9.34 -4.29 -12.85
CA GLY A 63 10.46 -3.47 -13.26
C GLY A 63 10.24 -2.86 -14.65
N GLY A 64 10.88 -1.71 -14.88
CA GLY A 64 10.82 -0.99 -16.15
C GLY A 64 9.65 -0.03 -16.28
N ASN A 65 9.71 0.83 -17.30
CA ASN A 65 8.71 1.87 -17.53
C ASN A 65 7.46 1.34 -18.25
N GLY A 66 6.35 2.04 -18.02
CA GLY A 66 5.13 1.90 -18.82
C GLY A 66 3.88 1.76 -17.99
N ARG A 67 2.79 1.45 -18.69
CA ARG A 67 1.47 1.21 -18.11
C ARG A 67 1.30 -0.28 -17.83
N TYR A 68 0.81 -0.60 -16.65
CA TYR A 68 0.57 -1.95 -16.17
C TYR A 68 -0.89 -2.10 -15.75
N CYS A 69 -1.48 -3.25 -16.09
CA CYS A 69 -2.89 -3.52 -15.83
C CYS A 69 -3.04 -4.83 -15.09
N VAL A 70 -3.70 -4.79 -13.95
CA VAL A 70 -4.13 -6.00 -13.25
C VAL A 70 -5.28 -6.64 -14.03
N ILE A 71 -5.25 -7.97 -14.19
CA ILE A 71 -6.30 -8.72 -14.91
C ILE A 71 -6.98 -9.80 -14.06
N HIS A 72 -6.60 -9.89 -12.78
CA HIS A 72 -7.24 -10.73 -11.79
C HIS A 72 -6.95 -10.18 -10.38
N ASP A 73 -7.72 -10.63 -9.39
CA ASP A 73 -7.43 -10.28 -8.00
C ASP A 73 -6.10 -10.92 -7.55
N PHE A 74 -5.30 -10.16 -6.79
CA PHE A 74 -4.09 -10.64 -6.13
C PHE A 74 -4.39 -10.83 -4.66
N ILE A 75 -4.63 -12.06 -4.22
CA ILE A 75 -4.95 -12.38 -2.83
C ILE A 75 -3.85 -13.27 -2.27
N GLN A 76 -3.11 -12.78 -1.27
CA GLN A 76 -2.09 -13.54 -0.56
C GLN A 76 -2.63 -14.88 -0.01
N ARG A 77 -1.75 -15.89 0.12
CA ARG A 77 -2.13 -17.21 0.63
C ARG A 77 -1.00 -17.79 1.47
N LYS A 78 -1.35 -18.55 2.51
CA LYS A 78 -0.40 -19.39 3.23
C LYS A 78 0.04 -20.53 2.31
N ALA A 79 1.34 -20.75 2.17
CA ALA A 79 1.83 -21.99 1.59
C ALA A 79 1.58 -23.11 2.61
N ILE A 80 0.96 -24.21 2.17
CA ILE A 80 0.88 -25.44 2.98
C ILE A 80 2.04 -26.32 2.55
N ASP A 81 3.09 -26.38 3.36
CA ASP A 81 4.18 -27.33 3.16
C ASP A 81 3.83 -28.65 3.86
N TRP A 82 3.58 -29.70 3.08
CA TRP A 82 3.20 -31.03 3.59
C TRP A 82 4.42 -31.91 3.91
N ILE A 83 5.64 -31.48 3.61
CA ILE A 83 6.82 -32.35 3.66
C ILE A 83 7.52 -32.30 5.04
N GLU A 84 7.34 -31.26 5.85
CA GLU A 84 8.02 -31.10 7.14
C GLU A 84 7.10 -30.69 8.31
N GLY A 85 6.06 -31.47 8.60
CA GLY A 85 5.47 -31.48 9.94
C GLY A 85 4.92 -30.15 10.49
N GLY A 86 4.33 -29.31 9.64
CA GLY A 86 3.36 -28.30 10.09
C GLY A 86 3.86 -26.87 10.34
N ILE A 87 4.84 -26.38 9.56
CA ILE A 87 5.17 -24.94 9.57
C ILE A 87 4.55 -24.25 8.36
N GLU A 88 3.59 -23.36 8.62
CA GLU A 88 2.99 -22.47 7.64
C GLU A 88 4.02 -21.38 7.24
N HIS A 89 4.56 -21.44 6.01
CA HIS A 89 5.38 -20.34 5.50
C HIS A 89 4.51 -19.31 4.77
N GLY A 90 4.55 -18.06 5.25
CA GLY A 90 3.90 -16.90 4.64
C GLY A 90 4.79 -16.14 3.65
N SER A 91 4.18 -15.32 2.76
CA SER A 91 4.86 -14.29 1.95
C SER A 91 4.78 -12.92 2.59
N PRO A 92 5.57 -11.91 2.16
CA PRO A 92 6.45 -11.94 0.96
C PRO A 92 7.96 -11.76 1.09
N THR A 93 8.56 -11.67 2.29
CA THR A 93 10.02 -11.82 2.43
C THR A 93 10.48 -12.73 3.59
N ASP A 94 9.59 -13.13 4.49
CA ASP A 94 9.79 -14.23 5.45
C ASP A 94 8.44 -14.71 6.05
N SER A 95 8.49 -15.65 6.99
CA SER A 95 7.33 -16.23 7.68
C SER A 95 6.49 -15.24 8.50
N GLN A 96 6.93 -13.99 8.67
CA GLN A 96 6.22 -12.97 9.45
C GLN A 96 5.27 -12.10 8.62
N GLY A 97 5.37 -12.14 7.29
CA GLY A 97 4.51 -11.34 6.40
C GLY A 97 5.05 -9.95 6.07
N ASP A 98 6.37 -9.74 6.18
CA ASP A 98 6.96 -8.44 5.85
C ASP A 98 7.14 -8.27 4.33
N GLY A 99 6.58 -7.20 3.75
CA GLY A 99 6.71 -6.86 2.33
C GLY A 99 5.41 -6.41 1.66
N SER A 100 5.41 -6.28 0.32
CA SER A 100 4.24 -5.87 -0.47
C SER A 100 3.71 -6.98 -1.40
N VAL A 101 2.40 -7.03 -1.64
CA VAL A 101 1.79 -7.96 -2.62
C VAL A 101 2.28 -7.64 -4.04
N LEU A 102 2.27 -6.37 -4.42
CA LEU A 102 2.91 -5.89 -5.65
C LEU A 102 4.06 -4.97 -5.26
N THR A 103 5.25 -5.23 -5.78
CA THR A 103 6.45 -4.44 -5.49
C THR A 103 7.01 -3.86 -6.79
N PHE A 104 7.14 -2.53 -6.85
CA PHE A 104 7.79 -1.84 -7.95
C PHE A 104 9.26 -1.60 -7.61
N TYR A 105 10.15 -1.96 -8.54
CA TYR A 105 11.58 -1.81 -8.38
C TYR A 105 12.10 -0.57 -9.14
N LYS A 106 13.31 -0.15 -8.74
CA LYS A 106 14.10 1.02 -9.20
C LYS A 106 13.87 1.45 -10.65
N ASN A 107 13.95 2.77 -10.88
CA ASN A 107 13.95 3.44 -12.19
C ASN A 107 12.71 3.19 -13.04
N SER A 108 11.55 3.00 -12.41
CA SER A 108 10.31 2.80 -13.13
C SER A 108 9.46 4.07 -13.12
N LEU A 109 9.12 4.55 -14.31
CA LEU A 109 8.01 5.47 -14.59
C LEU A 109 6.81 4.58 -14.86
N SER A 110 6.05 4.29 -13.81
CA SER A 110 5.00 3.28 -13.85
C SER A 110 3.64 3.86 -13.56
N GLU A 111 2.68 3.45 -14.38
CA GLU A 111 1.25 3.57 -14.07
C GLU A 111 0.69 2.17 -13.85
N LEU A 112 0.00 1.98 -12.74
CA LEU A 112 -0.69 0.75 -12.36
C LEU A 112 -2.19 1.01 -12.32
N ASP A 113 -2.89 0.47 -13.30
CA ASP A 113 -4.35 0.41 -13.34
C ASP A 113 -4.80 -0.92 -12.73
N LEU A 114 -5.50 -0.85 -11.61
CA LEU A 114 -6.04 -2.04 -10.94
C LEU A 114 -7.31 -2.56 -11.61
N ARG A 115 -7.94 -1.80 -12.51
CA ARG A 115 -9.13 -2.22 -13.26
C ARG A 115 -10.23 -2.84 -12.40
N GLU A 116 -10.52 -2.20 -11.27
CA GLU A 116 -11.48 -2.63 -10.25
C GLU A 116 -11.13 -3.93 -9.49
N HIS A 117 -9.97 -4.53 -9.76
CA HIS A 117 -9.49 -5.72 -9.07
C HIS A 117 -9.05 -5.44 -7.64
N LEU A 118 -9.01 -6.51 -6.85
CA LEU A 118 -8.58 -6.52 -5.47
C LEU A 118 -7.11 -6.92 -5.32
N ILE A 119 -6.33 -6.10 -4.63
CA ILE A 119 -5.03 -6.45 -4.06
C ILE A 119 -5.21 -6.69 -2.55
N SER A 120 -5.00 -7.92 -2.08
CA SER A 120 -5.24 -8.30 -0.68
C SER A 120 -4.02 -8.96 -0.04
N GLY A 121 -3.59 -8.38 1.08
CA GLY A 121 -2.55 -8.95 1.95
C GLY A 121 -3.05 -10.10 2.84
N ARG A 122 -4.36 -10.39 2.87
CA ARG A 122 -4.93 -11.49 3.65
C ARG A 122 -4.35 -12.84 3.20
N PRO A 123 -4.11 -13.80 4.12
CA PRO A 123 -4.47 -13.77 5.54
C PRO A 123 -3.38 -13.17 6.45
N PHE A 124 -2.28 -12.66 5.89
CA PHE A 124 -1.16 -12.15 6.68
C PHE A 124 -1.48 -10.79 7.27
N LYS A 125 -1.06 -10.58 8.52
CA LYS A 125 -1.11 -9.26 9.17
C LYS A 125 0.13 -8.49 8.74
N ASN A 126 0.01 -7.16 8.66
CA ASN A 126 1.14 -6.25 8.44
C ASN A 126 1.80 -6.33 7.04
N VAL A 127 1.12 -6.95 6.08
CA VAL A 127 1.52 -6.91 4.66
C VAL A 127 1.09 -5.60 4.03
N ASN A 128 1.94 -5.07 3.15
CA ASN A 128 1.62 -3.92 2.32
C ASN A 128 0.91 -4.37 1.03
N GLY A 129 -0.03 -3.60 0.52
CA GLY A 129 -0.74 -3.93 -0.72
C GLY A 129 0.21 -3.73 -1.90
N ILE A 130 0.59 -2.48 -2.11
CA ILE A 130 1.50 -2.07 -3.17
C ILE A 130 2.63 -1.28 -2.54
N GLY A 131 3.87 -1.61 -2.88
CA GLY A 131 5.04 -0.90 -2.36
C GLY A 131 6.12 -0.69 -3.39
N ILE A 132 7.10 0.12 -3.01
CA ILE A 132 8.28 0.42 -3.81
C ILE A 132 9.51 -0.12 -3.09
N LEU A 133 10.38 -0.83 -3.82
CA LEU A 133 11.67 -1.29 -3.32
C LEU A 133 12.81 -0.72 -4.17
N GLY A 134 13.67 0.09 -3.55
CA GLY A 134 14.83 0.65 -4.23
C GLY A 134 15.31 1.98 -3.67
N ASN A 135 16.58 2.30 -3.94
CA ASN A 135 17.25 3.55 -3.56
C ASN A 135 17.07 4.69 -4.58
N ASP A 136 16.50 4.40 -5.75
CA ASP A 136 16.36 5.35 -6.85
C ASP A 136 14.91 5.85 -6.91
N GLN A 137 14.70 7.11 -7.32
CA GLN A 137 13.37 7.69 -7.45
C GLN A 137 12.55 6.86 -8.45
N VAL A 138 11.45 6.30 -7.97
CA VAL A 138 10.43 5.65 -8.78
C VAL A 138 9.32 6.67 -8.95
N PHE A 139 8.68 6.71 -10.11
CA PHE A 139 7.41 7.42 -10.27
C PHE A 139 6.35 6.33 -10.36
N LEU A 140 5.39 6.38 -9.44
CA LEU A 140 4.35 5.38 -9.39
C LEU A 140 2.99 6.06 -9.27
N LYS A 141 2.15 5.78 -10.25
CA LYS A 141 0.73 6.08 -10.22
C LYS A 141 -0.04 4.78 -10.01
N VAL A 142 -0.89 4.71 -9.01
CA VAL A 142 -1.78 3.57 -8.73
C VAL A 142 -3.21 4.05 -8.77
N HIS A 143 -4.08 3.37 -9.53
CA HIS A 143 -5.46 3.81 -9.66
C HIS A 143 -6.49 2.72 -9.95
N ASN A 144 -7.76 3.07 -9.77
CA ASN A 144 -8.96 2.31 -10.15
C ASN A 144 -9.03 0.90 -9.58
N GLY A 145 -9.12 0.74 -8.26
CA GLY A 145 -9.30 -0.60 -7.68
C GLY A 145 -9.37 -0.66 -6.16
N LYS A 146 -9.24 -1.87 -5.64
CA LYS A 146 -9.46 -2.18 -4.22
C LYS A 146 -8.20 -2.72 -3.58
N ILE A 147 -7.88 -2.26 -2.38
CA ILE A 147 -6.72 -2.72 -1.62
C ILE A 147 -7.15 -3.07 -0.20
N GLU A 148 -6.79 -4.27 0.27
CA GLU A 148 -7.09 -4.74 1.63
C GLU A 148 -5.84 -5.27 2.36
N THR A 149 -5.43 -4.60 3.43
CA THR A 149 -4.21 -4.93 4.19
C THR A 149 -4.48 -4.99 5.70
N PRO A 150 -4.74 -6.18 6.28
CA PRO A 150 -5.12 -6.29 7.68
C PRO A 150 -3.91 -6.15 8.62
N GLY A 151 -4.19 -5.92 9.91
CA GLY A 151 -3.18 -5.81 10.97
C GLY A 151 -2.70 -4.37 11.18
N GLY A 152 -2.30 -4.05 12.41
CA GLY A 152 -2.00 -2.67 12.84
C GLY A 152 -0.85 -1.99 12.11
N PHE A 153 0.00 -2.75 11.39
CA PHE A 153 1.07 -2.21 10.56
C PHE A 153 0.84 -2.41 9.05
N GLY A 154 -0.31 -2.95 8.64
CA GLY A 154 -0.62 -3.09 7.21
C GLY A 154 -0.66 -1.72 6.54
N ILE A 155 -0.12 -1.62 5.32
CA ILE A 155 -0.14 -0.39 4.51
C ILE A 155 -0.76 -0.66 3.15
N GLY A 156 -1.81 0.06 2.76
CA GLY A 156 -2.41 -0.10 1.44
C GLY A 156 -1.42 0.17 0.30
N VAL A 157 -0.85 1.38 0.28
CA VAL A 157 0.13 1.83 -0.71
C VAL A 157 1.32 2.51 -0.02
N GLU A 158 2.53 1.95 -0.19
CA GLU A 158 3.77 2.46 0.35
C GLU A 158 4.69 3.01 -0.76
N MET A 159 4.67 4.32 -0.96
CA MET A 159 5.60 5.05 -1.84
C MET A 159 6.57 5.92 -1.04
N ALA A 160 6.98 5.41 0.12
CA ALA A 160 8.02 5.99 0.96
C ALA A 160 9.11 4.95 1.21
N PRO A 161 9.78 4.45 0.14
CA PRO A 161 10.78 3.38 0.26
C PRO A 161 11.86 3.75 1.29
N ASN A 162 12.44 2.78 1.98
CA ASN A 162 13.47 2.98 3.01
C ASN A 162 14.85 3.40 2.42
N ILE A 163 14.88 4.51 1.69
CA ILE A 163 16.06 5.16 1.09
C ILE A 163 16.80 5.96 2.15
N MET A 164 18.11 6.21 2.07
CA MET A 164 18.82 7.09 3.03
C MET A 164 18.18 8.48 3.20
N ILE A 165 17.69 9.11 2.13
CA ILE A 165 16.89 10.35 2.18
C ILE A 165 15.60 10.12 2.98
N ASN A 166 14.95 8.96 2.81
CA ASN A 166 13.76 8.59 3.56
C ASN A 166 14.07 8.04 4.96
N LYS A 167 15.30 7.58 5.27
CA LYS A 167 15.78 7.34 6.63
C LYS A 167 15.96 8.67 7.34
N ARG A 168 16.37 9.74 6.65
CA ARG A 168 16.32 11.10 7.18
C ARG A 168 14.87 11.57 7.35
N MET A 169 13.97 11.34 6.38
CA MET A 169 12.53 11.61 6.54
C MET A 169 11.84 10.75 7.60
N LYS A 170 12.35 9.55 7.88
CA LYS A 170 11.89 8.62 8.93
C LYS A 170 12.58 8.89 10.27
N MET A 171 13.76 9.48 10.30
CA MET A 171 14.34 10.10 11.51
C MET A 171 13.59 11.40 11.85
N LEU A 172 12.99 12.04 10.85
CA LEU A 172 11.92 13.03 10.99
C LEU A 172 10.55 12.38 11.31
N THR A 173 10.47 11.08 11.65
CA THR A 173 9.24 10.45 12.15
C THR A 173 9.27 10.19 13.65
N GLU A 174 8.07 10.35 14.22
CA GLU A 174 7.69 10.20 15.63
C GLU A 174 8.07 11.39 16.51
N ASP A 175 7.35 12.49 16.29
CA ASP A 175 7.01 13.52 17.30
C ASP A 175 8.18 14.16 18.06
N THR A 176 9.40 13.98 17.55
CA THR A 176 10.63 14.58 18.05
C THR A 176 11.13 15.61 17.05
N ALA A 177 11.43 16.80 17.55
CA ALA A 177 12.18 17.80 16.81
C ALA A 177 13.60 17.26 16.61
N VAL A 178 13.99 17.00 15.36
CA VAL A 178 15.38 16.67 15.07
C VAL A 178 16.16 17.99 15.20
N THR A 179 16.98 18.11 16.24
CA THR A 179 17.93 19.21 16.34
C THR A 179 18.90 19.10 15.15
N LYS A 180 19.05 20.18 14.38
CA LYS A 180 19.90 20.27 13.17
C LYS A 180 21.39 19.94 13.39
N GLU A 181 21.78 19.62 14.63
CA GLU A 181 23.15 19.45 15.10
C GLU A 181 23.55 17.99 15.35
N SER A 182 22.73 16.99 14.99
CA SER A 182 23.14 15.60 15.18
C SER A 182 24.28 15.23 14.20
N ASN A 183 25.51 15.30 14.73
CA ASN A 183 26.76 14.87 14.11
C ASN A 183 26.83 13.33 13.94
N TRP A 184 25.84 12.73 13.27
CA TRP A 184 25.75 11.27 13.20
C TRP A 184 25.23 10.74 11.87
N ASN A 185 26.16 10.51 10.94
CA ASN A 185 26.45 9.21 10.35
C ASN A 185 27.77 9.34 9.53
N PRO A 186 28.88 8.70 9.93
CA PRO A 186 30.18 8.84 9.26
C PRO A 186 30.27 8.19 7.87
N GLU A 187 29.24 7.50 7.37
CA GLU A 187 29.42 6.64 6.19
C GLU A 187 29.14 7.25 4.81
N THR A 188 28.68 8.49 4.64
CA THR A 188 28.80 9.14 3.31
C THR A 188 28.85 10.66 3.37
N GLU A 189 29.96 11.24 2.91
CA GLU A 189 30.11 12.68 2.62
C GLU A 189 28.99 13.19 1.68
N ALA A 190 28.43 12.32 0.83
CA ALA A 190 27.29 12.60 -0.03
C ALA A 190 25.98 12.84 0.75
N PHE A 191 25.77 12.16 1.88
CA PHE A 191 24.55 12.30 2.70
C PHE A 191 24.49 13.65 3.42
N ASN A 192 25.62 14.10 3.96
CA ASN A 192 25.73 15.41 4.64
C ASN A 192 25.63 16.60 3.68
N LYS A 193 25.83 16.37 2.36
CA LYS A 193 25.68 17.39 1.31
C LYS A 193 24.24 17.61 0.87
N ILE A 194 23.30 16.73 1.22
CA ILE A 194 21.88 16.92 0.87
C ILE A 194 21.28 17.98 1.81
N PRO A 195 20.76 19.10 1.26
CA PRO A 195 20.11 20.13 2.07
C PRO A 195 18.98 19.55 2.92
N TRP A 196 18.78 20.07 4.14
CA TRP A 196 17.73 19.61 5.07
C TRP A 196 16.32 19.83 4.54
N ASP A 197 16.16 20.76 3.60
CA ASP A 197 14.93 21.17 2.94
C ASP A 197 14.79 20.57 1.53
N TYR A 198 15.69 19.67 1.12
CA TYR A 198 15.61 19.05 -0.21
C TYR A 198 14.64 17.88 -0.24
N PHE A 199 13.56 18.06 -0.99
CA PHE A 199 12.61 17.02 -1.33
C PHE A 199 12.65 16.75 -2.84
N PRO A 200 12.98 15.53 -3.26
CA PRO A 200 12.96 15.21 -4.68
C PRO A 200 11.53 15.25 -5.24
N PRO A 201 11.32 15.67 -6.50
CA PRO A 201 10.02 15.57 -7.14
C PRO A 201 9.74 14.11 -7.50
N THR A 202 8.68 13.54 -6.92
CA THR A 202 8.37 12.11 -7.02
C THR A 202 7.08 11.84 -7.79
N PHE A 203 6.13 12.79 -7.77
CA PHE A 203 4.86 12.71 -8.51
C PHE A 203 4.08 11.41 -8.27
N TYR A 204 4.24 10.84 -7.07
CA TYR A 204 3.50 9.66 -6.66
C TYR A 204 2.01 9.96 -6.66
N THR A 205 1.23 9.06 -7.23
CA THR A 205 -0.21 9.25 -7.35
C THR A 205 -0.95 8.03 -6.86
N ALA A 206 -1.91 8.23 -5.95
CA ALA A 206 -2.91 7.24 -5.55
C ALA A 206 -4.29 7.84 -5.82
N GLU A 207 -5.02 7.31 -6.80
CA GLU A 207 -6.31 7.87 -7.19
C GLU A 207 -7.41 6.85 -7.49
N ASN A 208 -8.66 7.20 -7.19
CA ASN A 208 -9.82 6.33 -7.43
C ASN A 208 -9.67 4.93 -6.79
N LEU A 209 -9.09 4.85 -5.59
CA LEU A 209 -8.91 3.60 -4.85
C LEU A 209 -9.93 3.46 -3.73
N GLN A 210 -10.29 2.21 -3.44
CA GLN A 210 -10.97 1.81 -2.20
C GLN A 210 -9.95 1.05 -1.34
N ILE A 211 -9.46 1.67 -0.27
CA ILE A 211 -8.40 1.12 0.57
C ILE A 211 -8.97 0.80 1.95
N LYS A 212 -8.82 -0.44 2.39
CA LYS A 212 -9.07 -0.87 3.77
C LYS A 212 -7.77 -1.36 4.39
N SER A 213 -7.33 -0.70 5.46
CA SER A 213 -6.07 -1.07 6.10
C SER A 213 -6.16 -1.11 7.63
N GLY A 214 -5.49 -2.08 8.25
CA GLY A 214 -5.41 -2.11 9.71
C GLY A 214 -4.47 -1.03 10.27
N GLY A 215 -3.45 -0.62 9.51
CA GLY A 215 -2.49 0.41 9.90
C GLY A 215 -2.73 1.73 9.19
N ARG A 216 -1.97 1.99 8.13
CA ARG A 216 -2.11 3.18 7.27
C ARG A 216 -2.66 2.79 5.91
N ALA A 217 -3.36 3.68 5.23
CA ALA A 217 -3.76 3.42 3.86
C ALA A 217 -2.67 3.82 2.87
N ILE A 218 -2.07 4.99 3.06
CA ILE A 218 -1.09 5.55 2.11
C ILE A 218 0.06 6.20 2.88
N ILE A 219 1.29 5.94 2.44
CA ILE A 219 2.49 6.66 2.85
C ILE A 219 3.26 7.08 1.60
N MET A 220 3.63 8.35 1.49
CA MET A 220 4.41 8.88 0.35
C MET A 220 5.47 9.86 0.84
N ALA A 221 6.67 9.81 0.25
CA ALA A 221 7.73 10.76 0.53
C ALA A 221 8.28 11.37 -0.76
N GLY A 222 8.50 12.68 -0.76
CA GLY A 222 8.93 13.48 -1.90
C GLY A 222 7.94 14.63 -2.17
N SER A 223 8.11 15.31 -3.29
CA SER A 223 7.28 16.45 -3.66
C SER A 223 6.35 16.18 -4.84
N ASP A 224 5.31 17.00 -4.94
CA ASP A 224 4.33 16.99 -6.03
C ASP A 224 3.48 15.70 -6.07
N ASN A 225 3.24 15.08 -4.91
CA ASN A 225 2.46 13.85 -4.77
C ASN A 225 0.95 14.12 -4.75
N VAL A 226 0.16 13.14 -5.20
CA VAL A 226 -1.30 13.25 -5.34
C VAL A 226 -2.00 12.10 -4.65
N VAL A 227 -2.93 12.44 -3.75
CA VAL A 227 -3.90 11.51 -3.15
C VAL A 227 -5.29 12.04 -3.50
N ARG A 228 -5.99 11.40 -4.43
CA ARG A 228 -7.24 11.95 -4.98
C ARG A 228 -8.38 10.96 -5.15
N ASN A 229 -9.60 11.37 -4.81
CA ASN A 229 -10.83 10.60 -5.06
C ASN A 229 -10.80 9.16 -4.48
N ASN A 230 -10.09 8.96 -3.37
CA ASN A 230 -10.02 7.66 -2.72
C ASN A 230 -11.09 7.53 -1.63
N THR A 231 -11.59 6.32 -1.41
CA THR A 231 -12.27 5.93 -0.17
C THR A 231 -11.29 5.15 0.69
N ILE A 232 -10.94 5.71 1.84
CA ILE A 232 -9.91 5.20 2.73
C ILE A 232 -10.53 4.88 4.07
N GLU A 233 -10.49 3.60 4.46
CA GLU A 233 -10.97 3.12 5.74
C GLU A 233 -9.82 2.46 6.50
N VAL A 234 -9.52 2.95 7.70
CA VAL A 234 -8.43 2.41 8.53
C VAL A 234 -8.81 2.18 9.97
N ASP A 235 -8.21 1.14 10.56
CA ASP A 235 -8.29 0.88 11.99
C ASP A 235 -7.24 1.69 12.78
N GLY A 236 -6.09 1.98 12.15
CA GLY A 236 -5.02 2.81 12.69
C GLY A 236 -5.38 4.30 12.77
N ARG A 237 -4.60 5.08 13.53
CA ARG A 237 -4.92 6.49 13.80
C ARG A 237 -4.57 7.45 12.67
N THR A 238 -3.70 7.05 11.76
CA THR A 238 -3.27 7.87 10.62
C THR A 238 -3.57 7.12 9.34
N ALA A 239 -4.55 7.61 8.60
CA ALA A 239 -4.93 7.05 7.32
C ALA A 239 -3.87 7.34 6.26
N VAL A 240 -3.37 8.58 6.22
CA VAL A 240 -2.39 9.02 5.23
C VAL A 240 -1.28 9.82 5.91
N TYR A 241 -0.03 9.50 5.54
CA TYR A 241 1.14 10.28 5.94
C TYR A 241 1.94 10.68 4.70
N LEU A 242 2.02 12.00 4.45
CA LEU A 242 2.82 12.57 3.38
C LEU A 242 4.01 13.35 3.94
N TYR A 243 5.15 13.19 3.29
CA TYR A 243 6.38 13.92 3.58
C TYR A 243 6.83 14.70 2.35
N GLY A 244 6.90 16.02 2.47
CA GLY A 244 7.42 16.90 1.43
C GLY A 244 6.35 17.79 0.77
N PRO A 245 6.81 18.79 0.00
CA PRO A 245 6.02 19.93 -0.40
C PRO A 245 5.13 19.69 -1.62
N ARG A 246 4.22 20.64 -1.86
CA ARG A 246 3.36 20.74 -3.04
C ARG A 246 2.50 19.49 -3.32
N SER A 247 2.13 18.76 -2.27
CA SER A 247 1.24 17.63 -2.41
C SER A 247 -0.22 18.09 -2.58
N LEU A 248 -1.01 17.33 -3.34
CA LEU A 248 -2.45 17.52 -3.50
C LEU A 248 -3.21 16.38 -2.81
N VAL A 249 -4.05 16.73 -1.84
CA VAL A 249 -5.00 15.80 -1.21
C VAL A 249 -6.42 16.28 -1.51
N GLU A 250 -7.10 15.62 -2.44
CA GLU A 250 -8.36 16.12 -2.99
C GLU A 250 -9.47 15.07 -3.08
N GLY A 251 -10.70 15.43 -2.69
CA GLY A 251 -11.88 14.62 -3.00
C GLY A 251 -11.91 13.25 -2.31
N ASN A 252 -11.08 13.02 -1.30
CA ASN A 252 -11.01 11.74 -0.61
C ASN A 252 -12.06 11.66 0.51
N THR A 253 -12.53 10.44 0.79
CA THR A 253 -13.28 10.12 2.01
C THR A 253 -12.40 9.30 2.93
N PHE A 254 -12.09 9.82 4.11
CA PHE A 254 -11.34 9.14 5.16
C PHE A 254 -12.27 8.67 6.27
N ILE A 255 -12.16 7.40 6.66
CA ILE A 255 -12.93 6.76 7.72
C ILE A 255 -11.93 6.11 8.68
N VAL A 256 -11.83 6.63 9.90
CA VAL A 256 -10.90 6.13 10.91
C VAL A 256 -11.65 5.56 12.10
N HIS A 257 -11.41 4.30 12.45
CA HIS A 257 -12.06 3.63 13.59
C HIS A 257 -11.34 3.85 14.93
N MET A 258 -10.06 4.23 14.88
CA MET A 258 -9.17 4.42 16.04
C MET A 258 -9.02 3.16 16.91
N ASP A 259 -7.89 2.46 16.83
CA ASP A 259 -7.51 1.48 17.86
C ASP A 259 -7.14 2.22 19.18
N PRO A 260 -7.85 1.99 20.29
CA PRO A 260 -7.53 2.61 21.58
C PRO A 260 -6.21 2.09 22.20
N ARG A 261 -5.64 0.99 21.68
CA ARG A 261 -4.37 0.42 22.16
C ARG A 261 -3.14 1.03 21.50
N ASP A 262 -3.30 1.65 20.34
CA ASP A 262 -2.25 2.44 19.71
C ASP A 262 -1.89 3.60 20.67
N LYS A 263 -0.63 4.02 20.78
CA LYS A 263 -0.21 5.11 21.67
C LYS A 263 0.77 6.02 20.95
N ALA A 264 0.41 6.45 19.74
CA ALA A 264 1.13 7.48 19.02
C ALA A 264 0.87 8.88 19.62
N PRO A 265 1.90 9.73 19.79
CA PRO A 265 1.73 11.15 20.02
C PRO A 265 1.10 11.82 18.80
N LEU A 266 0.35 12.91 19.03
CA LEU A 266 -0.24 13.74 17.98
C LEU A 266 -1.04 12.94 16.93
N PRO A 267 -2.09 12.19 17.33
CA PRO A 267 -2.85 11.35 16.40
C PRO A 267 -3.66 12.21 15.42
N ALA A 268 -3.59 11.88 14.12
CA ALA A 268 -4.25 12.64 13.05
C ALA A 268 -4.60 11.76 11.84
N ILE A 269 -5.76 12.00 11.22
CA ILE A 269 -6.24 11.20 10.08
C ILE A 269 -5.30 11.40 8.88
N LEU A 270 -5.01 12.66 8.55
CA LEU A 270 -4.01 13.08 7.59
C LEU A 270 -2.86 13.76 8.33
N LYS A 271 -1.65 13.20 8.24
CA LYS A 271 -0.42 13.79 8.78
C LYS A 271 0.46 14.26 7.62
N LEU A 272 0.97 15.47 7.75
CA LEU A 272 1.79 16.16 6.76
C LEU A 272 3.01 16.72 7.46
N ARG A 273 4.19 16.47 6.88
CA ARG A 273 5.45 17.04 7.33
C ARG A 273 6.18 17.70 6.17
N ASP A 274 6.72 18.90 6.41
CA ASP A 274 7.41 19.71 5.38
C ASP A 274 6.56 19.92 4.12
N ALA A 275 5.25 20.08 4.30
CA ALA A 275 4.26 20.07 3.24
C ALA A 275 4.08 21.45 2.58
N ASP A 276 5.17 22.21 2.41
CA ASP A 276 5.12 23.58 1.94
C ASP A 276 4.33 23.72 0.63
N GLY A 277 3.37 24.66 0.58
CA GLY A 277 2.54 24.92 -0.59
C GLY A 277 1.58 23.78 -0.98
N SER A 278 1.35 22.79 -0.11
CA SER A 278 0.40 21.71 -0.37
C SER A 278 -1.05 22.18 -0.31
N ILE A 279 -1.92 21.50 -1.04
CA ILE A 279 -3.35 21.80 -1.13
C ILE A 279 -4.16 20.61 -0.62
N ILE A 280 -5.03 20.86 0.34
CA ILE A 280 -5.91 19.86 0.95
C ILE A 280 -7.34 20.35 0.78
N ARG A 281 -8.08 19.76 -0.16
CA ARG A 281 -9.40 20.28 -0.50
C ARG A 281 -10.49 19.27 -0.77
N ASN A 282 -11.73 19.66 -0.47
CA ASN A 282 -12.93 18.88 -0.77
C ASN A 282 -12.87 17.45 -0.24
N ASN A 283 -12.14 17.21 0.86
CA ASN A 283 -12.08 15.90 1.50
C ASN A 283 -13.13 15.79 2.61
N ARG A 284 -13.56 14.56 2.89
CA ARG A 284 -14.44 14.23 3.99
C ARG A 284 -13.69 13.38 5.01
N PHE A 285 -13.62 13.83 6.26
CA PHE A 285 -12.92 13.18 7.36
C PHE A 285 -13.93 12.67 8.39
N ILE A 286 -13.93 11.36 8.66
CA ILE A 286 -14.89 10.72 9.55
C ILE A 286 -14.15 9.93 10.62
N VAL A 287 -14.43 10.21 11.89
CA VAL A 287 -13.98 9.37 13.01
C VAL A 287 -15.14 8.52 13.51
N LYS A 288 -15.02 7.20 13.35
CA LYS A 288 -15.96 6.23 13.92
C LYS A 288 -15.40 5.71 15.25
N ARG A 289 -15.86 6.24 16.37
CA ARG A 289 -15.38 5.78 17.69
C ARG A 289 -16.10 4.49 18.08
N SER A 290 -15.36 3.40 18.30
CA SER A 290 -15.89 2.20 18.93
C SER A 290 -15.70 2.27 20.46
N GLY A 291 -16.79 2.40 21.23
CA GLY A 291 -16.77 2.22 22.70
C GLY A 291 -17.50 3.30 23.50
N LEU A 292 -18.20 2.88 24.57
CA LEU A 292 -19.05 3.72 25.44
C LEU A 292 -18.26 4.64 26.40
N PHE A 293 -16.93 4.51 26.48
CA PHE A 293 -16.10 5.17 27.49
C PHE A 293 -14.91 5.89 26.87
N ARG A 294 -14.99 7.22 26.75
CA ARG A 294 -13.80 8.07 26.53
C ARG A 294 -12.88 7.94 27.74
N LYS A 295 -11.65 7.43 27.56
CA LYS A 295 -10.62 7.66 28.57
C LYS A 295 -10.21 9.14 28.50
N LYS A 296 -10.30 9.85 29.63
CA LYS A 296 -10.11 11.30 29.78
C LYS A 296 -8.69 11.82 29.43
N LYS A 297 -7.76 10.95 29.00
CA LYS A 297 -6.33 11.25 28.79
C LYS A 297 -5.83 11.04 27.35
N GLU A 298 -6.70 10.67 26.41
CA GLU A 298 -6.28 10.53 25.01
C GLU A 298 -6.25 11.90 24.34
N GLU A 299 -5.15 12.23 23.65
CA GLU A 299 -5.08 13.43 22.82
C GLU A 299 -6.21 13.41 21.78
N PRO A 300 -6.86 14.55 21.50
CA PRO A 300 -7.90 14.61 20.50
C PRO A 300 -7.32 14.23 19.12
N GLN A 301 -7.96 13.28 18.45
CA GLN A 301 -7.70 12.94 17.06
C GLN A 301 -7.91 14.20 16.20
N ALA A 302 -6.83 14.65 15.55
CA ALA A 302 -6.93 15.72 14.57
C ALA A 302 -7.42 15.18 13.22
N GLY A 303 -8.12 16.00 12.45
CA GLY A 303 -8.41 15.68 11.05
C GLY A 303 -7.13 15.77 10.25
N ILE A 304 -6.51 16.95 10.28
CA ILE A 304 -5.25 17.27 9.61
C ILE A 304 -4.22 17.67 10.67
N ASN A 305 -2.99 17.18 10.56
CA ASN A 305 -1.88 17.61 11.40
C ASN A 305 -0.69 18.04 10.54
N LEU A 306 -0.27 19.29 10.73
CA LEU A 306 0.84 19.92 10.03
C LEU A 306 2.05 20.06 10.94
N LEU A 307 3.18 19.57 10.43
CA LEU A 307 4.49 19.67 11.07
C LEU A 307 5.42 20.41 10.11
N GLU A 308 6.03 21.50 10.58
CA GLU A 308 7.01 22.27 9.81
C GLU A 308 6.54 22.66 8.38
N SER A 309 5.25 22.95 8.19
CA SER A 309 4.62 23.10 6.87
C SER A 309 4.04 24.50 6.63
N LYS A 310 4.53 25.21 5.61
CA LYS A 310 4.18 26.61 5.32
C LYS A 310 3.30 26.77 4.10
N GLY A 311 2.39 27.74 4.14
CA GLY A 311 1.57 28.11 2.99
C GLY A 311 0.64 26.98 2.54
N VAL A 312 0.20 26.12 3.46
CA VAL A 312 -0.72 25.03 3.15
C VAL A 312 -2.14 25.58 2.97
N VAL A 313 -2.79 25.25 1.85
CA VAL A 313 -4.17 25.62 1.59
C VAL A 313 -5.11 24.51 2.04
N ILE A 314 -6.08 24.82 2.90
CA ILE A 314 -7.08 23.87 3.40
C ILE A 314 -8.47 24.40 3.09
N GLU A 315 -9.13 23.86 2.08
CA GLU A 315 -10.41 24.41 1.60
C GLU A 315 -11.54 23.40 1.36
N GLY A 316 -12.77 23.76 1.71
CA GLY A 316 -13.94 22.95 1.37
C GLY A 316 -14.01 21.56 2.02
N ASN A 317 -13.23 21.30 3.07
CA ASN A 317 -13.20 19.99 3.73
C ASN A 317 -14.36 19.85 4.74
N VAL A 318 -14.85 18.62 4.91
CA VAL A 318 -15.91 18.27 5.88
C VAL A 318 -15.31 17.38 6.98
N PHE A 319 -15.49 17.76 8.24
CA PHE A 319 -14.99 17.02 9.40
C PHE A 319 -16.16 16.50 10.25
N GLU A 320 -16.29 15.19 10.38
CA GLU A 320 -17.36 14.51 11.11
C GLU A 320 -16.78 13.75 12.31
N GLN A 321 -17.24 14.10 13.52
CA GLN A 321 -16.78 13.49 14.78
C GLN A 321 -15.27 13.68 15.08
N VAL A 322 -14.62 14.57 14.33
CA VAL A 322 -13.24 15.02 14.54
C VAL A 322 -13.23 16.14 15.57
N ALA A 323 -12.44 15.99 16.63
CA ALA A 323 -12.39 16.97 17.72
C ALA A 323 -11.58 18.22 17.34
N LEU A 324 -10.52 18.04 16.54
CA LEU A 324 -9.63 19.11 16.12
C LEU A 324 -9.46 19.05 14.59
N PRO A 325 -10.20 19.85 13.80
CA PRO A 325 -10.14 19.78 12.34
C PRO A 325 -8.72 19.92 11.79
N VAL A 326 -7.98 20.92 12.27
CA VAL A 326 -6.59 21.18 11.88
C VAL A 326 -5.75 21.41 13.14
N ARG A 327 -4.63 20.69 13.24
CA ARG A 327 -3.55 20.93 14.21
C ARG A 327 -2.31 21.38 13.47
N LYS A 328 -1.60 22.36 14.03
CA LYS A 328 -0.36 22.90 13.48
C LYS A 328 0.64 23.19 14.60
N ASP A 329 1.92 22.97 14.32
CA ASP A 329 3.01 23.43 15.17
C ASP A 329 3.33 24.92 14.94
N ALA A 330 4.29 25.46 15.70
CA ALA A 330 4.68 26.86 15.61
C ALA A 330 5.38 27.24 14.29
N ALA A 331 5.90 26.26 13.55
CA ALA A 331 6.59 26.46 12.28
C ALA A 331 5.63 26.43 11.08
N SER A 332 4.38 26.02 11.28
CA SER A 332 3.41 25.78 10.22
C SER A 332 2.45 26.95 9.98
N THR A 333 2.11 27.22 8.72
CA THR A 333 1.16 28.26 8.32
C THR A 333 0.11 27.74 7.33
N THR A 334 -1.12 28.20 7.49
CA THR A 334 -2.29 27.75 6.72
C THR A 334 -3.10 28.92 6.17
N ALA A 335 -3.73 28.70 5.01
CA ALA A 335 -4.86 29.48 4.52
C ALA A 335 -6.09 28.55 4.51
N GLU A 336 -7.08 28.85 5.35
CA GLU A 336 -8.25 27.98 5.57
C GLU A 336 -9.53 28.67 5.10
N SER A 337 -10.35 27.99 4.28
CA SER A 337 -11.62 28.55 3.81
C SER A 337 -12.68 27.47 3.54
N GLY A 338 -13.96 27.77 3.75
CA GLY A 338 -15.06 26.84 3.39
C GLY A 338 -15.09 25.48 4.10
N ASN A 339 -14.26 25.27 5.14
CA ASN A 339 -14.24 24.01 5.90
C ASN A 339 -15.44 23.94 6.86
N THR A 340 -16.04 22.76 7.01
CA THR A 340 -17.19 22.53 7.90
C THR A 340 -16.90 21.46 8.94
N SER A 341 -17.39 21.64 10.16
CA SER A 341 -17.26 20.68 11.25
C SER A 341 -18.62 20.27 11.78
N GLN A 342 -18.91 18.97 11.75
CA GLN A 342 -20.12 18.38 12.28
C GLN A 342 -19.79 17.66 13.59
N GLY A 343 -20.30 18.23 14.68
CA GLY A 343 -19.75 18.09 16.03
C GLY A 343 -19.55 16.67 16.54
N GLY A 344 -18.37 16.44 17.13
CA GLY A 344 -18.18 15.45 18.18
C GLY A 344 -18.51 16.06 19.54
N ARG A 345 -19.61 15.61 20.16
CA ARG A 345 -19.87 15.88 21.59
C ARG A 345 -18.83 15.18 22.45
#